data_AF-A0A257GY79-F1
#
_entry.id   AF-A0A257GY79-F1
#
_cell.length_a   1.000
_cell.length_b   1.000
_cell.length_c   1.000
_cell.angle_alpha   90.00
_cell.angle_beta   90.00
_cell.angle_gamma   90.00
#
_symmetry.space_group_name_H-M   'P 1'
#
loop_
_entity.id
_entity.type
_entity.pdbx_description
1 polymer ?
#
loop_
_entity_poly.entity_id
_entity_poly.type
_entity_poly.pdbx_seq_one_letter_code
_entity_poly.pdbx_strand_id
1 'polypeptide(L)'
;MFDHQILVKLPVTRFTSPTSQSQAAHWYKMLNGVYCTFTVCDMDGKVVGCVDVPGPKGISLSNQTLKHTLLMQCGLHYWVVDPAHLPHLRVIRKAF
;
A
#
# COMPACT_ATOMS: atom_id res chain seq x y z
N MET A 1 -21.33 -8.86 6.46
CA MET A 1 -20.20 -8.94 7.40
C MET A 1 -18.99 -8.27 6.76
N PHE A 2 -18.25 -7.43 7.48
CA PHE A 2 -16.98 -6.88 7.02
C PHE A 2 -15.90 -7.94 7.27
N ASP A 3 -15.19 -8.34 6.21
CA ASP A 3 -14.17 -9.41 6.19
C ASP A 3 -12.74 -8.85 6.07
N HIS A 4 -12.62 -7.53 6.15
CA HIS A 4 -11.36 -6.82 6.04
C HIS A 4 -11.28 -5.71 7.08
N GLN A 5 -10.06 -5.46 7.55
CA GLN A 5 -9.72 -4.32 8.39
C GLN A 5 -9.01 -3.26 7.55
N ILE A 6 -9.34 -1.99 7.77
CA ILE A 6 -8.76 -0.87 7.02
C ILE A 6 -7.90 -0.02 7.97
N LEU A 7 -6.62 0.11 7.64
CA LEU A 7 -5.66 0.91 8.40
C LEU A 7 -5.27 2.14 7.59
N VAL A 8 -5.13 3.29 8.26
CA VAL A 8 -4.84 4.58 7.59
C VAL A 8 -3.34 4.85 7.66
N LYS A 9 -2.73 5.16 6.51
CA LYS A 9 -1.35 5.66 6.40
C LYS A 9 -0.29 4.84 7.15
N LEU A 10 -0.27 3.54 6.91
CA LEU A 10 0.85 2.73 7.36
C LEU A 10 2.06 2.90 6.43
N PRO A 11 3.28 3.04 6.98
CA PRO A 11 4.50 3.08 6.18
C PRO A 11 4.77 1.70 5.58
N VAL A 12 5.20 1.67 4.32
CA VAL A 12 5.43 0.40 3.57
C VAL A 12 6.52 -0.46 4.20
N THR A 13 7.40 0.14 5.00
CA THR A 13 8.43 -0.56 5.78
C THR A 13 7.86 -1.59 6.76
N ARG A 14 6.58 -1.49 7.13
CA ARG A 14 5.88 -2.48 7.99
C ARG A 14 5.50 -3.76 7.26
N PHE A 15 5.60 -3.78 5.92
CA PHE A 15 5.24 -4.91 5.07
C PHE A 15 6.45 -5.57 4.41
N THR A 16 7.61 -4.91 4.49
CA THR A 16 8.84 -5.34 3.83
C THR A 16 9.78 -5.99 4.85
N SER A 17 10.49 -7.03 4.43
CA SER A 17 11.65 -7.53 5.16
C SER A 17 12.91 -7.35 4.31
N PRO A 18 14.01 -6.78 4.85
CA PRO A 18 15.23 -6.63 4.10
C PRO A 18 15.83 -8.00 3.77
N THR A 19 16.23 -8.22 2.52
CA THR A 19 16.89 -9.46 2.08
C THR A 19 18.33 -9.57 2.60
N SER A 20 18.95 -8.45 2.95
CA SER A 20 20.27 -8.38 3.57
C SER A 20 20.30 -7.34 4.68
N GLN A 21 20.86 -7.73 5.83
CA GLN A 21 21.00 -6.86 6.98
C GLN A 21 21.96 -5.69 6.71
N SER A 22 22.96 -5.87 5.85
CA SER A 22 23.90 -4.79 5.50
C SER A 22 23.24 -3.65 4.73
N GLN A 23 22.12 -3.92 4.05
CA GLN A 23 21.38 -2.92 3.29
C GLN A 23 20.15 -2.38 4.03
N ALA A 24 19.78 -2.98 5.18
CA ALA A 24 18.53 -2.67 5.87
C ALA A 24 18.39 -1.17 6.22
N ALA A 25 19.45 -0.55 6.74
CA ALA A 25 19.46 0.88 7.08
C ALA A 25 19.30 1.79 5.86
N HIS A 26 19.91 1.41 4.73
CA HIS A 26 19.80 2.15 3.47
C HIS A 26 18.37 2.13 2.95
N TRP A 27 17.77 0.94 2.84
CA TRP A 27 16.38 0.78 2.38
C TRP A 27 15.39 1.43 3.33
N TYR A 28 15.60 1.29 4.65
CA TYR A 28 14.76 1.96 5.64
C TYR A 28 14.77 3.48 5.45
N LYS A 29 15.95 4.09 5.28
CA LYS A 29 16.05 5.54 5.05
C LYS A 29 15.29 5.98 3.81
N MET A 30 15.33 5.20 2.74
CA MET A 30 14.62 5.52 1.50
C MET A 30 13.10 5.32 1.61
N LEU A 31 12.66 4.28 2.32
CA LEU A 31 11.25 3.86 2.34
C LEU A 31 10.45 4.38 3.54
N ASN A 32 11.08 4.88 4.59
CA ASN A 32 10.40 5.35 5.81
C ASN A 32 9.37 6.47 5.54
N GLY A 33 9.57 7.28 4.49
CA GLY A 33 8.60 8.31 4.08
C GLY A 33 7.49 7.81 3.16
N VAL A 34 7.53 6.54 2.73
CA VAL A 34 6.62 5.97 1.75
C VAL A 34 5.47 5.27 2.48
N TYR A 35 4.25 5.69 2.19
CA TYR A 35 3.01 5.12 2.73
C TYR A 35 1.96 5.07 1.64
N CYS A 36 0.96 4.19 1.81
CA CYS A 36 -0.28 4.27 1.05
C CYS A 36 -1.35 4.98 1.88
N THR A 37 -2.40 5.46 1.23
CA THR A 37 -3.51 6.14 1.92
C THR A 37 -4.22 5.18 2.86
N PHE A 38 -4.52 3.97 2.37
CA PHE A 38 -5.12 2.88 3.12
C PHE A 38 -4.35 1.58 2.93
N THR A 39 -4.35 0.76 3.98
CA THR A 39 -3.88 -0.62 3.97
C THR A 39 -5.08 -1.52 4.27
N VAL A 40 -5.23 -2.57 3.48
CA VAL A 40 -6.28 -3.58 3.61
C VAL A 40 -5.65 -4.81 4.25
N CYS A 41 -6.22 -5.23 5.37
CA CYS A 41 -5.87 -6.47 6.04
C CYS A 41 -7.05 -7.43 6.05
N ASP A 42 -6.79 -8.73 6.09
CA ASP A 42 -7.81 -9.72 6.42
C ASP A 42 -8.18 -9.66 7.92
N MET A 43 -9.08 -10.55 8.34
CA MET A 43 -9.54 -10.60 9.74
C MET A 43 -8.47 -11.05 10.73
N ASP A 44 -7.42 -11.75 10.27
CA ASP A 44 -6.27 -12.15 11.08
C ASP A 44 -5.21 -11.03 11.18
N GLY A 45 -5.44 -9.90 10.50
CA GLY A 45 -4.56 -8.74 10.49
C GLY A 45 -3.41 -8.85 9.49
N LYS A 46 -3.40 -9.87 8.63
CA LYS A 46 -2.43 -10.00 7.55
C LYS A 46 -2.76 -8.99 6.46
N VAL A 47 -1.75 -8.25 6.01
CA VAL A 47 -1.88 -7.27 4.94
C VAL A 47 -2.08 -8.01 3.61
N VAL A 48 -3.15 -7.66 2.90
CA VAL A 48 -3.50 -8.23 1.58
C VAL A 48 -3.31 -7.20 0.46
N GLY A 49 -3.27 -5.92 0.80
CA GLY A 49 -2.86 -4.89 -0.15
C GLY A 49 -3.06 -3.47 0.33
N CYS A 50 -2.88 -2.53 -0.58
CA CYS A 50 -2.92 -1.11 -0.31
C CYS A 50 -3.71 -0.34 -1.37
N VAL A 51 -4.37 0.73 -0.93
CA VAL A 51 -5.10 1.66 -1.79
C VAL A 51 -4.54 3.06 -1.60
N ASP A 52 -4.29 3.75 -2.71
CA ASP A 52 -3.93 5.16 -2.73
C ASP A 52 -5.06 6.01 -3.29
N VAL A 53 -5.43 7.05 -2.54
CA VAL A 53 -6.35 8.09 -2.97
C VAL A 53 -5.54 9.37 -3.16
N PRO A 54 -5.16 9.73 -4.40
CA PRO A 54 -4.39 10.93 -4.65
C PRO A 54 -5.11 12.19 -4.15
N GLY A 55 -4.35 13.10 -3.54
CA GLY A 55 -4.85 14.45 -3.25
C GLY A 55 -4.87 15.32 -4.51
N PRO A 56 -5.20 16.63 -4.39
CA PRO A 56 -5.28 17.55 -5.54
C PRO A 56 -4.00 17.65 -6.37
N LYS A 57 -2.84 17.39 -5.75
CA LYS A 57 -1.53 17.39 -6.41
C LYS A 57 -1.20 16.06 -7.12
N GLY A 58 -2.08 15.08 -7.05
CA GLY A 58 -1.85 13.73 -7.56
C GLY A 58 -0.77 12.98 -6.78
N ILE A 59 -0.30 11.89 -7.39
CA ILE A 59 0.89 11.13 -6.99
C ILE A 59 1.86 11.22 -8.16
N SER A 60 3.14 11.47 -7.90
CA SER A 60 4.13 11.47 -8.99
C SER A 60 4.26 10.07 -9.58
N LEU A 61 4.48 9.98 -10.90
CA LEU A 61 4.68 8.70 -11.58
C LEU A 61 5.80 7.88 -10.94
N SER A 62 6.90 8.53 -10.54
CA SER A 62 8.01 7.89 -9.84
C SER A 62 7.61 7.23 -8.52
N ASN A 63 6.78 7.91 -7.72
CA ASN A 63 6.32 7.39 -6.44
C ASN A 63 5.30 6.26 -6.64
N GLN A 64 4.40 6.39 -7.64
CA GLN A 64 3.47 5.34 -8.00
C GLN A 64 4.21 4.07 -8.48
N THR A 65 5.20 4.21 -9.35
CA THR A 65 6.03 3.08 -9.83
C THR A 65 6.81 2.44 -8.68
N LEU A 66 7.39 3.24 -7.77
CA LEU A 66 8.08 2.73 -6.60
C LEU A 66 7.15 1.87 -5.72
N LYS A 67 5.95 2.38 -5.40
CA LYS A 67 4.97 1.66 -4.59
C LYS A 67 4.49 0.40 -5.28
N HIS A 68 4.17 0.49 -6.57
CA HIS A 68 3.72 -0.66 -7.36
C HIS A 68 4.77 -1.78 -7.35
N THR A 69 6.02 -1.46 -7.69
CA THR A 69 7.11 -2.45 -7.72
C THR A 69 7.35 -3.06 -6.35
N LEU A 70 7.43 -2.23 -5.29
CA LEU A 70 7.68 -2.70 -3.93
C LEU A 70 6.57 -3.63 -3.42
N LEU A 71 5.31 -3.20 -3.56
CA LEU A 71 4.16 -3.96 -3.04
C LEU A 71 3.97 -5.26 -3.81
N MET A 72 4.13 -5.25 -5.15
CA MET A 72 4.11 -6.47 -5.95
C MET A 72 5.22 -7.45 -5.55
N GLN A 73 6.42 -6.97 -5.23
CA GLN A 73 7.51 -7.82 -4.71
C GLN A 73 7.18 -8.42 -3.33
N CYS A 74 6.37 -7.74 -2.53
CA CYS A 74 5.84 -8.26 -1.27
C CYS A 74 4.60 -9.15 -1.44
N GLY A 75 4.14 -9.39 -2.68
CA GLY A 75 2.91 -10.15 -2.94
C GLY A 75 1.63 -9.42 -2.53
N LEU A 76 1.68 -8.09 -2.44
CA LEU A 76 0.58 -7.25 -2.02
C LEU A 76 -0.06 -6.55 -3.22
N HIS A 77 -1.38 -6.58 -3.30
CA HIS A 77 -2.10 -5.81 -4.31
C HIS A 77 -1.96 -4.30 -4.05
N TYR A 78 -1.91 -3.51 -5.12
CA TYR A 78 -1.82 -2.07 -5.06
C TYR A 78 -2.77 -1.42 -6.05
N TRP A 79 -3.63 -0.52 -5.57
CA TRP A 79 -4.59 0.20 -6.40
C TRP A 79 -4.58 1.69 -6.13
N VAL A 80 -4.36 2.50 -7.17
CA VAL A 80 -4.61 3.95 -7.13
C VAL A 80 -6.02 4.22 -7.63
N VAL A 81 -6.86 4.84 -6.81
CA VAL A 81 -8.25 5.17 -7.17
C VAL A 81 -8.39 6.64 -7.57
N ASP A 82 -9.35 6.94 -8.43
CA ASP A 82 -9.72 8.31 -8.74
C ASP A 82 -10.56 8.89 -7.58
N PRO A 83 -10.12 9.98 -6.93
CA PRO A 83 -10.88 10.61 -5.84
C PRO A 83 -12.24 11.17 -6.29
N ALA A 84 -12.42 11.48 -7.58
CA ALA A 84 -13.71 11.91 -8.13
C ALA A 84 -14.66 10.75 -8.42
N HIS A 85 -14.14 9.52 -8.54
CA HIS A 85 -14.88 8.33 -8.91
C HIS A 85 -14.48 7.14 -8.02
N LEU A 86 -14.75 7.28 -6.72
CA LEU A 86 -14.39 6.25 -5.75
C LEU A 86 -15.11 4.91 -6.06
N PRO A 87 -14.40 3.78 -6.02
CA PRO A 87 -15.02 2.49 -6.25
C PRO A 87 -16.02 2.14 -5.15
N HIS A 88 -17.11 1.48 -5.52
CA HIS A 88 -18.05 0.95 -4.55
C HIS A 88 -17.39 -0.14 -3.69
N LEU A 89 -17.80 -0.28 -2.44
CA LEU A 89 -17.27 -1.26 -1.46
C LEU A 89 -17.08 -2.67 -2.05
N ARG A 90 -18.06 -3.14 -2.82
CA ARG A 90 -18.06 -4.46 -3.48
C ARG A 90 -16.91 -4.66 -4.48
N VAL A 91 -16.46 -3.60 -5.14
CA VAL A 91 -15.33 -3.65 -6.07
C VAL A 91 -14.03 -3.78 -5.30
N ILE A 92 -13.84 -2.96 -4.25
CA ILE A 92 -12.68 -3.05 -3.37
C ILE A 92 -12.57 -4.47 -2.79
N ARG A 93 -13.66 -5.04 -2.27
CA ARG A 93 -13.68 -6.39 -1.68
C ARG A 93 -13.43 -7.55 -2.66
N LYS A 94 -13.52 -7.31 -3.97
CA LYS A 94 -13.15 -8.33 -4.97
C LYS A 94 -11.70 -8.22 -5.40
N ALA A 95 -11.07 -7.07 -5.16
CA ALA A 95 -9.71 -6.78 -5.57
C ALA A 95 -8.66 -7.20 -4.52
N PHE A 96 -9.07 -7.44 -3.28
CA PHE A 96 -8.25 -7.88 -2.15
C PHE A 96 -8.92 -9.09 -1.52
#